data_AF-A0A955PEC4-F1
#
_entry.id   AF-A0A955PEC4-F1
#
_cell.length_a   1.000
_cell.length_b   1.000
_cell.length_c   1.000
_cell.angle_alpha   90.00
_cell.angle_beta   90.00
_cell.angle_gamma   90.00
#
_symmetry.space_group_name_H-M   'P 1'
#
loop_
_entity.id
_entity.type
_entity.pdbx_description
1 polymer ?
#
loop_
_entity_poly.entity_id
_entity_poly.type
_entity_poly.pdbx_seq_one_letter_code
_entity_poly.pdbx_strand_id
1 'polypeptide(L)'
;MRICFLSPLIPSVAYGHRPYSFITELSALGHEITLHCLDDSGPAVGAKSHLESIGVEVRPVGIARTKRWSNCLLGLPSRTPLRVLHCQSGKLLDRLIQDVRENDYDVVHVDRFRLAPYGMKIREEFKGPVVIDFPDALSLYYERAVKNPRHFL
;
A
#
# COMPACT_ATOMS: atom_id res chain seq x y z
N MET A 1 -4.49 -18.88 6.19
CA MET A 1 -3.34 -18.54 5.32
C MET A 1 -2.62 -17.35 5.91
N ARG A 2 -1.31 -17.26 5.70
CA ARG A 2 -0.44 -16.14 6.09
C ARG A 2 -0.30 -15.20 4.89
N ILE A 3 -0.81 -13.97 5.01
CA ILE A 3 -0.91 -12.99 3.94
C ILE A 3 -0.02 -11.80 4.28
N CYS A 4 0.98 -11.54 3.44
CA CYS A 4 1.73 -10.29 3.49
C CYS A 4 0.98 -9.25 2.66
N PHE A 5 0.37 -8.27 3.32
CA PHE A 5 -0.45 -7.25 2.69
C PHE A 5 0.30 -5.93 2.64
N LEU A 6 0.43 -5.33 1.46
CA LEU A 6 1.08 -4.04 1.26
C LEU A 6 0.04 -3.00 0.85
N SER A 7 -0.14 -1.95 1.66
CA SER A 7 -1.02 -0.81 1.33
C SER A 7 -0.25 0.51 1.33
N PRO A 8 -0.74 1.55 0.61
CA PRO A 8 0.00 2.81 0.54
C PRO A 8 0.13 3.52 1.89
N LEU A 9 -0.91 3.43 2.71
CA LEU A 9 -1.03 3.94 4.08
C LEU A 9 -1.86 2.95 4.90
N ILE A 10 -1.88 3.11 6.22
CA ILE A 10 -2.78 2.37 7.11
C ILE A 10 -4.23 2.59 6.65
N PRO A 11 -4.94 1.53 6.21
CA PRO A 11 -6.29 1.66 5.72
C PRO A 11 -7.26 1.85 6.90
N SER A 12 -8.31 2.61 6.66
CA SER A 12 -9.34 2.95 7.62
C SER A 12 -10.67 3.17 6.89
N VAL A 13 -11.76 3.28 7.64
CA VAL A 13 -13.08 3.62 7.11
C VAL A 13 -13.04 4.95 6.34
N ALA A 14 -12.29 5.94 6.84
CA ALA A 14 -12.18 7.26 6.23
C ALA A 14 -11.21 7.30 5.03
N TYR A 15 -10.12 6.53 5.08
CA TYR A 15 -9.09 6.50 4.06
C TYR A 15 -8.71 5.07 3.73
N GLY A 16 -9.03 4.63 2.51
CA GLY A 16 -8.79 3.25 2.09
C GLY A 16 -9.86 2.27 2.57
N HIS A 17 -11.14 2.62 2.40
CA HIS A 17 -12.27 1.76 2.79
C HIS A 17 -12.17 0.35 2.18
N ARG A 18 -11.85 0.21 0.88
CA ARG A 18 -11.74 -1.11 0.24
C ARG A 18 -10.66 -1.99 0.90
N PRO A 19 -9.38 -1.59 0.98
CA PRO A 19 -8.37 -2.43 1.65
C PRO A 19 -8.71 -2.65 3.13
N TYR A 20 -9.32 -1.67 3.82
CA TYR A 20 -9.77 -1.83 5.20
C TYR A 20 -10.82 -2.94 5.35
N SER A 21 -11.92 -2.89 4.58
CA SER A 21 -12.94 -3.94 4.59
C SER A 21 -12.34 -5.28 4.17
N PHE A 22 -11.49 -5.30 3.13
CA PHE A 22 -10.90 -6.54 2.65
C PHE A 22 -10.02 -7.23 3.69
N ILE A 23 -9.16 -6.48 4.37
CA ILE A 23 -8.33 -7.00 5.48
C ILE A 23 -9.22 -7.49 6.63
N THR A 24 -10.26 -6.73 6.99
CA THR A 24 -11.17 -7.08 8.09
C THR A 24 -11.89 -8.40 7.82
N GLU A 25 -12.45 -8.57 6.61
CA GLU A 25 -13.14 -9.81 6.22
C GLU A 25 -12.19 -11.00 6.13
N LEU A 26 -10.98 -10.82 5.59
CA LEU A 26 -9.97 -11.88 5.56
C LEU A 26 -9.54 -12.30 6.98
N SER A 27 -9.37 -11.33 7.87
CA SER A 27 -9.04 -11.61 9.26
C SER A 27 -10.17 -12.38 9.96
N ALA A 28 -11.44 -11.99 9.73
CA ALA A 28 -12.61 -12.68 10.27
C ALA A 28 -12.75 -14.13 9.76
N LEU A 29 -12.26 -14.43 8.56
CA LEU A 29 -12.19 -15.79 8.00
C LEU A 29 -11.01 -16.62 8.55
N GLY A 30 -10.20 -16.07 9.47
CA GLY A 30 -9.08 -16.77 10.09
C GLY A 30 -7.77 -16.69 9.31
N HIS A 31 -7.63 -15.74 8.39
CA HIS A 31 -6.35 -15.47 7.74
C HIS A 31 -5.46 -14.61 8.65
N GLU A 32 -4.19 -14.98 8.76
CA GLU A 32 -3.15 -14.20 9.44
C GLU A 32 -2.64 -13.13 8.47
N ILE A 33 -2.74 -11.86 8.85
CA ILE A 33 -2.40 -10.74 7.97
C ILE A 33 -1.29 -9.91 8.59
N THR A 34 -0.21 -9.75 7.85
CA THR A 34 0.85 -8.78 8.16
C THR A 34 0.73 -7.61 7.20
N LEU A 35 0.34 -6.45 7.71
CA LEU A 35 0.17 -5.22 6.95
C LEU A 35 1.45 -4.37 6.95
N HIS A 36 2.06 -4.21 5.79
CA HIS A 36 3.11 -3.24 5.53
C HIS A 36 2.54 -1.99 4.89
N CYS A 37 2.94 -0.82 5.36
CA CYS A 37 2.48 0.45 4.79
C CYS A 37 3.42 1.60 5.14
N LEU A 38 3.24 2.75 4.48
CA LEU A 38 3.88 3.98 4.94
C LEU A 38 3.11 4.55 6.14
N ASP A 39 3.86 5.00 7.13
CA ASP A 39 3.31 5.80 8.20
C ASP A 39 3.09 7.23 7.69
N ASP A 40 1.85 7.68 7.72
CA ASP A 40 1.51 9.08 7.58
C ASP A 40 0.63 9.42 8.77
N SER A 41 1.08 10.39 9.57
CA SER A 41 0.42 10.86 10.80
C SER A 41 -0.93 11.54 10.54
N GLY A 42 -1.54 11.30 9.38
CA GLY A 42 -2.80 11.85 8.91
C GLY A 42 -4.04 11.08 9.42
N PRO A 43 -5.20 11.20 8.72
CA PRO A 43 -6.58 11.17 9.24
C PRO A 43 -7.09 9.86 9.87
N ALA A 44 -6.23 8.89 10.14
CA ALA A 44 -6.59 7.55 10.61
C ALA A 44 -6.14 7.31 12.07
N VAL A 45 -6.40 8.29 12.96
CA VAL A 45 -6.15 8.14 14.40
C VAL A 45 -6.89 6.89 14.92
N GLY A 46 -6.16 5.95 15.51
CA GLY A 46 -6.71 4.70 16.03
C GLY A 46 -6.93 3.58 15.00
N ALA A 47 -6.73 3.82 13.70
CA ALA A 47 -6.88 2.77 12.68
C ALA A 47 -5.90 1.61 12.86
N LYS A 48 -4.65 1.93 13.21
CA LYS A 48 -3.65 0.92 13.57
C LYS A 48 -4.14 0.05 14.74
N SER A 49 -4.52 0.69 15.84
CA SER A 49 -4.97 -0.02 17.05
C SER A 49 -6.20 -0.87 16.80
N HIS A 50 -7.11 -0.40 15.94
CA HIS A 50 -8.27 -1.20 15.55
C HIS A 50 -7.88 -2.43 14.72
N LEU A 51 -7.02 -2.28 13.71
CA LEU A 51 -6.53 -3.42 12.92
C LEU A 51 -5.78 -4.43 13.81
N GLU A 52 -4.95 -3.95 14.73
CA GLU A 52 -4.28 -4.81 15.71
C GLU A 52 -5.29 -5.53 16.63
N SER A 53 -6.38 -4.87 17.03
CA SER A 53 -7.42 -5.47 17.88
C SER A 53 -8.19 -6.61 17.23
N ILE A 54 -8.20 -6.67 15.88
CA ILE A 54 -8.82 -7.77 15.13
C ILE A 54 -7.81 -8.84 14.70
N GLY A 55 -6.54 -8.73 15.11
CA GLY A 55 -5.51 -9.73 14.85
C GLY A 55 -4.64 -9.47 13.62
N VAL A 56 -4.66 -8.26 13.06
CA VAL A 56 -3.76 -7.86 11.96
C VAL A 56 -2.46 -7.30 12.54
N GLU A 57 -1.32 -7.83 12.11
CA GLU A 57 -0.01 -7.30 12.50
C GLU A 57 0.33 -6.08 11.63
N VAL A 58 0.35 -4.87 12.19
CA VAL A 58 0.60 -3.63 11.43
C VAL A 58 2.04 -3.16 11.59
N ARG A 59 2.77 -3.10 10.48
CA ARG A 59 4.19 -2.69 10.39
C ARG A 59 4.34 -1.41 9.55
N PRO A 60 4.04 -0.23 10.13
CA PRO A 60 4.15 1.02 9.40
C PRO A 60 5.62 1.48 9.31
N VAL A 61 5.98 2.10 8.19
CA VAL A 61 7.31 2.66 7.95
C VAL A 61 7.24 4.16 7.77
N GLY A 62 7.85 4.90 8.70
CA GLY A 62 7.96 6.35 8.64
C GLY A 62 8.76 6.85 7.43
N ILE A 63 8.17 7.79 6.70
CA ILE A 63 8.86 8.57 5.66
C ILE A 63 8.62 10.06 5.90
N ALA A 64 9.70 10.85 5.86
CA ALA A 64 9.58 12.30 5.98
C ALA A 64 8.74 12.87 4.83
N ARG A 65 7.81 13.78 5.12
CA ARG A 65 6.97 14.42 4.09
C ARG A 65 7.80 15.11 3.01
N THR A 66 8.88 15.78 3.41
CA THR A 66 9.84 16.41 2.49
C THR A 66 10.47 15.39 1.53
N LYS A 67 10.74 14.16 1.99
CA LYS A 67 11.28 13.10 1.14
C LYS A 67 10.29 12.69 0.05
N ARG A 68 9.01 12.52 0.39
CA ARG A 68 7.94 12.18 -0.58
C ARG A 68 7.83 13.21 -1.69
N TRP A 69 7.85 14.50 -1.33
CA TRP A 69 7.82 15.59 -2.29
C TRP A 69 9.12 15.68 -3.10
N SER A 70 10.28 15.49 -2.48
CA SER A 70 11.55 15.47 -3.21
C SER A 70 11.63 14.35 -4.24
N ASN A 71 11.10 13.15 -3.95
CA ASN A 71 11.02 12.05 -4.91
C ASN A 71 10.17 12.46 -6.12
N CYS A 72 9.06 13.17 -5.89
CA CYS A 72 8.21 13.66 -6.98
C CYS A 72 8.94 14.70 -7.83
N LEU A 73 9.59 15.68 -7.20
CA LEU A 73 10.34 16.75 -7.88
C LEU A 73 11.48 16.19 -8.73
N LEU A 74 12.31 15.31 -8.14
CA LEU A 74 13.44 14.67 -8.82
C LEU A 74 12.99 13.70 -9.91
N GLY A 75 11.78 13.13 -9.78
CA GLY A 75 11.20 12.21 -10.75
C GLY A 75 10.36 12.85 -11.84
N LEU A 76 10.18 14.18 -11.86
CA LEU A 76 9.50 14.90 -12.95
C LEU A 76 10.02 14.57 -14.37
N PRO A 77 11.34 14.45 -14.63
CA PRO A 77 11.81 14.05 -15.96
C PRO A 77 11.60 12.57 -16.26
N SER A 78 11.19 11.75 -15.28
CA SER A 78 10.94 10.33 -15.47
C SER A 78 9.54 10.09 -16.06
N ARG A 79 9.32 8.90 -16.63
CA ARG A 79 7.99 8.43 -17.03
C ARG A 79 7.21 7.79 -15.88
N THR A 80 7.73 7.86 -14.65
CA THR A 80 7.10 7.25 -13.48
C THR A 80 6.00 8.16 -12.95
N PRO A 81 4.76 7.65 -12.75
CA PRO A 81 3.69 8.48 -12.21
C PRO A 81 4.05 9.06 -10.83
N LEU A 82 3.74 10.35 -10.61
CA LEU A 82 4.00 11.03 -9.33
C LEU A 82 3.41 10.29 -8.12
N ARG A 83 2.28 9.62 -8.30
CA ARG A 83 1.63 8.79 -7.27
C ARG A 83 2.49 7.60 -6.81
N VAL A 84 3.30 7.04 -7.71
CA VAL A 84 4.28 5.98 -7.42
C VAL A 84 5.47 6.59 -6.68
N LEU A 85 6.02 7.70 -7.20
CA LEU A 85 7.17 8.40 -6.59
C LEU A 85 6.88 8.90 -5.17
N HIS A 86 5.66 9.37 -4.92
CA HIS A 86 5.20 9.82 -3.61
C HIS A 86 5.13 8.70 -2.55
N CYS A 87 5.00 7.45 -3.01
CA CYS A 87 5.01 6.26 -2.17
C CYS A 87 6.38 5.56 -2.13
N GLN A 88 7.39 6.08 -2.84
CA GLN A 88 8.70 5.46 -2.92
C GLN A 88 9.47 5.64 -1.60
N SER A 89 9.87 4.51 -1.03
CA SER A 89 10.58 4.37 0.24
C SER A 89 11.45 3.12 0.19
N GLY A 90 12.78 3.31 0.22
CA GLY A 90 13.74 2.21 0.35
C GLY A 90 13.53 1.45 1.65
N LYS A 91 13.31 2.15 2.76
CA LYS A 91 13.04 1.54 4.07
C LYS A 91 11.84 0.59 4.06
N LEU A 92 10.76 0.94 3.34
CA LEU A 92 9.60 0.07 3.21
C LEU A 92 9.94 -1.17 2.39
N LEU A 93 10.72 -1.00 1.31
CA LEU A 93 11.14 -2.11 0.45
C LEU A 93 12.05 -3.07 1.23
N ASP A 94 13.06 -2.54 1.91
CA ASP A 94 14.01 -3.31 2.70
C ASP A 94 13.30 -4.10 3.80
N ARG A 95 12.36 -3.46 4.51
CA ARG A 95 11.56 -4.12 5.55
C ARG A 95 10.66 -5.22 4.97
N LEU A 96 10.05 -4.99 3.82
CA LEU A 96 9.20 -5.96 3.14
C LEU A 96 10.01 -7.16 2.65
N ILE A 97 11.18 -6.92 2.02
CA ILE A 97 12.09 -7.98 1.55
C ILE A 97 12.61 -8.81 2.73
N GLN A 98 13.04 -8.15 3.80
CA GLN A 98 13.48 -8.85 5.01
C GLN A 98 12.35 -9.75 5.53
N ASP A 99 11.14 -9.21 5.62
CA ASP A 99 10.01 -9.93 6.18
C ASP A 99 9.59 -11.16 5.36
N VAL A 100 9.52 -11.04 4.04
CA VAL A 100 9.15 -12.18 3.17
C VAL A 100 10.24 -13.26 3.09
N ARG A 101 11.47 -12.95 3.52
CA ARG A 101 12.58 -13.91 3.64
C ARG A 101 12.58 -14.61 5.00
N GLU A 102 12.18 -13.91 6.06
CA GLU A 102 12.20 -14.42 7.44
C GLU A 102 10.91 -15.14 7.83
N ASN A 103 9.79 -14.89 7.13
CA ASN A 103 8.49 -15.46 7.43
C ASN A 103 7.89 -16.22 6.25
N ASP A 104 7.24 -17.35 6.55
CA ASP A 104 6.49 -18.12 5.56
C ASP A 104 5.13 -17.47 5.28
N TYR A 105 5.04 -16.77 4.14
CA TYR A 105 3.77 -16.28 3.61
C TYR A 105 3.24 -17.20 2.51
N ASP A 106 1.93 -17.37 2.46
CA ASP A 106 1.25 -18.09 1.37
C ASP A 106 1.09 -17.19 0.14
N VAL A 107 0.93 -15.88 0.34
CA VAL A 107 0.70 -14.89 -0.71
C VAL A 107 1.15 -13.50 -0.28
N VAL A 108 1.69 -12.74 -1.23
CA VAL A 108 1.91 -11.30 -1.08
C VAL A 108 0.82 -10.57 -1.87
N HIS A 109 0.06 -9.71 -1.20
CA HIS A 109 -0.98 -8.87 -1.80
C HIS A 109 -0.54 -7.41 -1.80
N VAL A 110 -0.54 -6.78 -2.96
CA VAL A 110 -0.14 -5.37 -3.16
C VAL A 110 -1.35 -4.56 -3.57
N ASP A 111 -1.82 -3.69 -2.68
CA ASP A 111 -2.95 -2.80 -2.91
C ASP A 111 -2.53 -1.57 -3.73
N ARG A 112 -3.27 -1.34 -4.82
CA ARG A 112 -3.15 -0.25 -5.78
C ARG A 112 -1.90 -0.25 -6.64
N PHE A 113 -2.11 0.24 -7.86
CA PHE A 113 -1.07 0.47 -8.87
C PHE A 113 0.18 1.20 -8.33
N ARG A 114 0.00 2.17 -7.43
CA ARG A 114 1.12 2.99 -6.95
C ARG A 114 2.19 2.20 -6.18
N LEU A 115 1.86 1.00 -5.72
CA LEU A 115 2.80 0.09 -5.06
C LEU A 115 3.29 -1.03 -5.97
N ALA A 116 2.87 -1.08 -7.25
CA ALA A 116 3.29 -2.12 -8.18
C ALA A 116 4.82 -2.32 -8.25
N PRO A 117 5.67 -1.27 -8.21
CA PRO A 117 7.13 -1.48 -8.19
C PRO A 117 7.63 -2.31 -6.99
N TYR A 118 6.97 -2.21 -5.83
CA TYR A 118 7.27 -3.06 -4.69
C TYR A 118 6.93 -4.51 -5.00
N GLY A 119 5.74 -4.78 -5.54
CA GLY A 119 5.33 -6.13 -5.95
C GLY A 119 6.30 -6.75 -6.97
N MET A 120 6.75 -5.96 -7.95
CA MET A 120 7.75 -6.42 -8.93
C MET A 120 9.08 -6.79 -8.27
N LYS A 121 9.52 -6.01 -7.29
CA LYS A 121 10.75 -6.30 -6.54
C LYS A 121 10.60 -7.51 -5.61
N ILE A 122 9.46 -7.63 -4.93
CA ILE A 122 9.18 -8.79 -4.08
C ILE A 122 9.08 -10.07 -4.89
N ARG A 123 8.64 -10.03 -6.15
CA ARG A 123 8.63 -11.21 -7.01
C ARG A 123 10.03 -11.82 -7.22
N GLU A 124 11.09 -11.01 -7.17
CA GLU A 124 12.49 -11.46 -7.25
C GLU A 124 12.91 -12.23 -5.99
N GLU A 125 12.24 -12.01 -4.85
CA GLU A 125 12.62 -12.49 -3.52
C GLU A 125 11.67 -13.58 -2.97
N PHE A 126 10.39 -13.50 -3.31
CA PHE A 126 9.33 -14.38 -2.84
C PHE A 126 8.93 -15.38 -3.93
N LYS A 127 9.00 -16.67 -3.59
CA LYS A 127 8.70 -17.77 -4.53
C LYS A 127 7.21 -17.99 -4.75
N GLY A 128 6.37 -17.59 -3.80
CA GLY A 128 4.92 -17.73 -3.88
C GLY A 128 4.24 -16.69 -4.79
N PRO A 129 2.90 -16.68 -4.83
CA PRO A 129 2.12 -15.75 -5.62
C PRO A 129 2.26 -14.31 -5.09
N VAL A 130 2.54 -13.38 -6.01
CA VAL A 130 2.45 -11.93 -5.76
C VAL A 130 1.27 -11.39 -6.54
N VAL A 131 0.24 -10.95 -5.84
CA VAL A 131 -0.99 -10.39 -6.41
C VAL A 131 -0.91 -8.88 -6.34
N ILE A 132 -0.99 -8.21 -7.48
CA ILE A 132 -1.09 -6.74 -7.55
C ILE A 132 -2.55 -6.40 -7.86
N ASP A 133 -3.27 -5.85 -6.88
CA ASP A 133 -4.66 -5.42 -7.07
C ASP A 133 -4.68 -4.01 -7.68
N PHE A 134 -5.48 -3.87 -8.73
CA PHE A 134 -5.76 -2.61 -9.41
C PHE A 134 -7.23 -2.25 -9.17
N PRO A 135 -7.60 -1.83 -7.94
CA PRO A 135 -9.00 -1.56 -7.60
C PRO A 135 -9.56 -0.31 -8.29
N ASP A 136 -8.68 0.57 -8.77
CA ASP A 136 -9.04 1.83 -9.39
C ASP A 136 -9.19 1.65 -10.91
N ALA A 137 -10.37 1.97 -11.47
CA ALA A 137 -10.57 2.12 -12.91
C ALA A 137 -9.89 3.43 -13.39
N LEU A 138 -8.55 3.44 -13.41
CA LEU A 138 -7.74 4.63 -13.64
C LEU A 138 -8.11 5.35 -14.94
N SER A 139 -8.37 4.61 -16.02
CA SER A 139 -8.78 5.19 -17.31
C SER A 139 -10.08 5.98 -17.19
N LEU A 140 -11.10 5.41 -16.54
CA LEU A 140 -12.38 6.08 -16.31
C LEU A 140 -12.24 7.27 -15.34
N TYR A 141 -11.39 7.13 -14.30
CA TYR A 141 -11.08 8.22 -13.39
C TYR A 141 -10.46 9.42 -14.13
N TYR A 142 -9.47 9.18 -14.98
CA TYR A 142 -8.82 10.24 -15.76
C TYR A 142 -9.75 10.84 -16.81
N GLU A 143 -10.55 10.02 -17.49
CA GLU A 143 -11.57 10.49 -18.41
C GLU A 143 -12.56 11.45 -17.72
N ARG A 144 -13.04 11.07 -16.53
CA ARG A 144 -13.94 11.92 -15.72
C ARG A 144 -13.24 13.20 -15.23
N ALA A 145 -11.96 13.11 -14.85
CA ALA A 145 -11.20 14.28 -14.40
C ALA A 145 -11.00 15.30 -15.52
N VAL A 146 -10.76 14.85 -16.76
CA VAL A 146 -10.68 15.71 -17.94
C VAL A 146 -12.04 16.30 -18.29
N LYS A 147 -13.12 15.51 -18.22
CA LYS A 147 -14.48 15.96 -18.54
C LYS A 147 -15.06 16.94 -17.50
N ASN A 148 -14.72 16.79 -16.23
CA ASN A 148 -15.27 17.59 -15.12
C ASN A 148 -14.15 18.16 -14.22
N PRO A 149 -13.40 19.18 -14.69
CA PRO A 149 -12.30 19.76 -13.93
C PRO A 149 -12.73 20.48 -12.64
N ARG A 150 -14.01 20.88 -12.52
CA ARG A 150 -14.56 21.62 -11.36
C ARG A 150 -14.66 20.83 -10.05
N HIS A 151 -14.43 19.52 -10.05
CA HIS A 151 -14.42 18.71 -8.83
C HIS A 151 -13.04 18.56 -8.17
N PHE A 152 -12.00 19.19 -8.73
CA PHE A 152 -10.62 19.07 -8.27
C PHE A 152 -9.99 20.40 -7.82
N LEU A 153 -10.74 21.51 -7.84
CA LEU A 153 -10.35 22.82 -7.31
C LEU A 153 -11.11 23.13 -6.02
#